data_AF-A0A9N9YMZ2-F1
#
_entry.id   AF-A0A9N9YMZ2-F1
#
_cell.length_a   1.000
_cell.length_b   1.000
_cell.length_c   1.000
_cell.angle_alpha   90.00
_cell.angle_beta   90.00
_cell.angle_gamma   90.00
#
_symmetry.space_group_name_H-M   'P 1'
#
loop_
_entity.id
_entity.type
_entity.pdbx_description
1 polymer ?
#
loop_
_entity_poly.entity_id
_entity_poly.type
_entity_poly.pdbx_seq_one_letter_code
_entity_poly.pdbx_strand_id
1 'polypeptide(L)'
;MRPLRHLGRRSILLPPPHSPFTTPFTSSRPFSESAAANPSNKTQIYVSRSHDPLTNLSLEHRLLQTSHPDSTVLLLYTNRPCVVVGRNQNPWLEVNQARLGPQSHIQLVRRRSGGGTVFHDEGNVNFSVICPPKAFHRDTHAEMVVRALTALGEGRARVNERHDIVVDRDEGKTFKVSGSAYKLTRLRSLHHGTCLLRSPGLARISGLLRAPGEAFIKAQGVDSVRSPVANVGVEPAAFVDAVVAEFRSMYGGQAVEVDEFGEEVLGVEKVREGYEEMRERAWVYGQTPRFVLSTEATEDDPRERPAVPFESKLYIEAKRGIVNKLTLNGTSLDSPSIVGASIWEISDWATRLRDAGSGVDDVREVGAWLDGVLATQP
;
A
#
# COMPACT_ATOMS: atom_id res chain seq x y z
N MET A 1 -60.48 -2.81 23.83
CA MET A 1 -60.24 -2.27 22.48
C MET A 1 -59.52 -0.93 22.58
N ARG A 2 -58.22 -0.90 22.24
CA ARG A 2 -57.48 0.20 21.60
C ARG A 2 -56.02 -0.27 21.40
N PRO A 3 -55.47 -0.28 20.18
CA PRO A 3 -54.13 -0.80 19.93
C PRO A 3 -53.06 0.29 20.10
N LEU A 4 -51.91 -0.08 20.67
CA LEU A 4 -50.69 0.76 20.67
C LEU A 4 -49.96 0.57 19.32
N ARG A 5 -49.68 1.70 18.68
CA ARG A 5 -49.10 1.83 17.34
C ARG A 5 -47.61 1.49 17.34
N HIS A 6 -47.18 0.77 16.30
CA HIS A 6 -45.79 0.64 15.88
C HIS A 6 -45.18 2.01 15.54
N LEU A 7 -44.05 2.35 16.16
CA LEU A 7 -43.13 3.39 15.71
C LEU A 7 -41.92 2.72 15.08
N GLY A 8 -41.84 2.81 13.75
CA GLY A 8 -40.73 2.30 12.95
C GLY A 8 -39.44 3.05 13.24
N ARG A 9 -38.33 2.30 13.34
CA ARG A 9 -36.97 2.84 13.35
C ARG A 9 -36.71 3.54 12.02
N ARG A 10 -36.52 4.86 12.06
CA ARG A 10 -35.95 5.61 10.94
C ARG A 10 -34.48 5.22 10.80
N SER A 11 -34.15 4.66 9.64
CA SER A 11 -32.78 4.54 9.14
C SER A 11 -32.17 5.95 9.08
N ILE A 12 -31.12 6.18 9.85
CA ILE A 12 -30.28 7.38 9.73
C ILE A 12 -29.31 7.08 8.58
N LEU A 13 -29.64 7.57 7.39
CA LEU A 13 -28.72 7.62 6.27
C LEU A 13 -27.60 8.60 6.63
N LEU A 14 -26.38 8.10 6.80
CA LEU A 14 -25.19 8.95 6.85
C LEU A 14 -25.06 9.68 5.51
N PRO A 15 -24.75 10.99 5.50
CA PRO A 15 -24.49 11.70 4.26
C PRO A 15 -23.22 11.16 3.58
N PRO A 16 -23.12 11.26 2.25
CA PRO A 16 -21.92 10.86 1.53
C PRO A 16 -20.72 11.70 1.99
N PRO A 17 -19.49 11.16 1.97
CA PRO A 17 -18.30 11.91 2.34
C PRO A 17 -18.12 13.11 1.42
N HIS A 18 -17.92 14.29 2.01
CA HIS A 18 -17.60 15.50 1.28
C HIS A 18 -16.23 15.36 0.60
N SER A 19 -16.18 15.66 -0.71
CA SER A 19 -14.95 15.73 -1.49
C SER A 19 -13.99 16.74 -0.84
N PRO A 20 -12.69 16.40 -0.64
CA PRO A 20 -11.70 17.32 -0.08
C PRO A 20 -11.33 18.45 -1.04
N PHE A 21 -11.85 18.49 -2.27
CA PHE A 21 -11.53 19.50 -3.27
C PHE A 21 -12.59 20.62 -3.25
N THR A 22 -12.27 21.75 -2.61
CA THR A 22 -13.23 22.88 -2.41
C THR A 22 -13.38 23.81 -3.62
N THR A 23 -12.59 23.63 -4.68
CA THR A 23 -12.76 24.30 -5.97
C THR A 23 -12.34 23.33 -7.09
N PRO A 24 -13.23 22.97 -8.03
CA PRO A 24 -12.84 22.15 -9.17
C PRO A 24 -11.87 22.94 -10.05
N PHE A 25 -10.78 22.31 -10.47
CA PHE A 25 -9.95 22.84 -11.53
C PHE A 25 -10.82 22.97 -12.79
N THR A 26 -10.67 24.07 -13.52
CA THR A 26 -11.57 24.53 -14.60
C THR A 26 -11.69 23.59 -15.82
N SER A 27 -11.02 22.43 -15.82
CA SER A 27 -10.99 21.47 -16.92
C SER A 27 -11.24 20.03 -16.43
N SER A 28 -12.47 19.54 -16.58
CA SER A 28 -12.80 18.12 -16.41
C SER A 28 -12.72 17.41 -17.77
N ARG A 29 -11.51 17.18 -18.29
CA ARG A 29 -11.31 16.38 -19.50
C ARG A 29 -11.18 14.91 -19.13
N PRO A 30 -11.83 13.98 -19.86
CA PRO A 30 -11.62 12.56 -19.64
C PRO A 30 -10.15 12.22 -19.91
N PHE A 31 -9.59 11.32 -19.10
CA PHE A 31 -8.25 10.79 -19.34
C PHE A 31 -8.16 10.20 -20.76
N SER A 32 -7.14 10.62 -21.50
CA SER A 32 -6.91 10.20 -22.89
C SER A 32 -5.50 9.67 -23.05
N GLU A 33 -5.38 8.40 -23.44
CA GLU A 33 -4.08 7.77 -23.69
C GLU A 33 -3.32 8.43 -24.84
N SER A 34 -4.04 8.88 -25.87
CA SER A 34 -3.44 9.59 -27.00
C SER A 34 -2.91 10.96 -26.57
N ALA A 35 -3.60 11.65 -25.65
CA ALA A 35 -3.12 12.89 -25.07
C ALA A 35 -1.88 12.66 -24.19
N ALA A 36 -1.90 11.61 -23.36
CA ALA A 36 -0.75 11.27 -22.51
C ALA A 36 0.50 10.93 -23.33
N ALA A 37 0.33 10.18 -24.42
CA ALA A 37 1.40 9.77 -25.32
C ALA A 37 1.84 10.85 -26.33
N ASN A 38 1.12 11.97 -26.43
CA ASN A 38 1.39 12.99 -27.45
C ASN A 38 2.76 13.67 -27.20
N PRO A 39 3.68 13.68 -28.19
CA PRO A 39 4.98 14.34 -28.06
C PRO A 39 4.91 15.86 -27.80
N SER A 40 3.80 16.53 -28.13
CA SER A 40 3.59 17.95 -27.81
C SER A 40 3.33 18.19 -26.31
N ASN A 41 2.82 17.18 -25.59
CA ASN A 41 2.44 17.30 -24.19
C ASN A 41 3.65 16.98 -23.29
N LYS A 42 4.60 17.91 -23.25
CA LYS A 42 5.86 17.77 -22.48
C LYS A 42 5.65 17.79 -20.97
N THR A 43 4.62 18.48 -20.48
CA THR A 43 4.31 18.60 -19.05
C THR A 43 2.82 18.38 -18.84
N GLN A 44 2.46 17.50 -17.91
CA GLN A 44 1.07 17.06 -17.70
C GLN A 44 0.79 16.97 -16.20
N ILE A 45 -0.42 17.38 -15.77
CA ILE A 45 -0.85 17.35 -14.37
C ILE A 45 -2.21 16.68 -14.28
N TYR A 46 -2.29 15.68 -13.41
CA TYR A 46 -3.44 14.81 -13.22
C TYR A 46 -3.86 14.80 -11.74
N VAL A 47 -5.12 15.01 -11.45
CA VAL A 47 -5.69 14.89 -10.09
C VAL A 47 -6.82 13.87 -10.09
N SER A 48 -6.68 12.83 -9.28
CA SER A 48 -7.73 11.82 -9.11
C SER A 48 -8.75 12.24 -8.06
N ARG A 49 -10.01 12.20 -8.45
CA ARG A 49 -11.18 12.27 -7.57
C ARG A 49 -11.61 10.90 -7.04
N SER A 50 -11.05 9.81 -7.56
CA SER A 50 -11.32 8.47 -7.03
C SER A 50 -10.52 8.25 -5.75
N HIS A 51 -11.19 7.74 -4.73
CA HIS A 51 -10.56 7.27 -3.50
C HIS A 51 -10.21 5.77 -3.55
N ASP A 52 -10.36 5.10 -4.69
CA ASP A 52 -10.01 3.69 -4.81
C ASP A 52 -8.50 3.51 -5.04
N PRO A 53 -7.76 2.88 -4.10
CA PRO A 53 -6.35 2.60 -4.30
C PRO A 53 -6.06 1.77 -5.55
N LEU A 54 -6.96 0.86 -5.96
CA LEU A 54 -6.76 0.06 -7.17
C LEU A 54 -6.88 0.93 -8.42
N THR A 55 -7.89 1.80 -8.51
CA THR A 55 -8.06 2.74 -9.62
C THR A 55 -6.85 3.68 -9.74
N ASN A 56 -6.43 4.26 -8.62
CA ASN A 56 -5.32 5.21 -8.58
C ASN A 56 -3.98 4.55 -8.99
N LEU A 57 -3.67 3.38 -8.44
CA LEU A 57 -2.44 2.65 -8.80
C LEU A 57 -2.47 2.13 -10.24
N SER A 58 -3.65 1.78 -10.78
CA SER A 58 -3.80 1.35 -12.17
C SER A 58 -3.54 2.48 -13.13
N LEU A 59 -4.08 3.67 -12.85
CA LEU A 59 -3.82 4.85 -13.64
C LEU A 59 -2.35 5.28 -13.54
N GLU A 60 -1.78 5.31 -12.33
CA GLU A 60 -0.36 5.61 -12.12
C GLU A 60 0.52 4.70 -12.98
N HIS A 61 0.22 3.39 -12.98
CA HIS A 61 0.92 2.44 -13.82
C HIS A 61 0.71 2.71 -15.31
N ARG A 62 -0.51 3.07 -15.72
CA ARG A 62 -0.80 3.32 -17.12
C ARG A 62 -0.08 4.56 -17.63
N LEU A 63 -0.10 5.65 -16.87
CA LEU A 63 0.65 6.86 -17.17
C LEU A 63 2.15 6.56 -17.31
N LEU A 64 2.72 5.70 -16.44
CA LEU A 64 4.12 5.27 -16.54
C LEU A 64 4.41 4.53 -17.86
N GLN A 65 3.45 3.76 -18.37
CA GLN A 65 3.60 3.00 -19.61
C GLN A 65 3.39 3.83 -20.87
N THR A 66 2.43 4.76 -20.86
CA THR A 66 1.94 5.43 -22.08
C THR A 66 2.46 6.82 -22.30
N SER A 67 2.73 7.59 -21.23
CA SER A 67 3.09 8.98 -21.44
C SER A 67 4.40 9.09 -22.20
N HIS A 68 4.52 10.13 -23.02
CA HIS A 68 5.64 10.26 -23.96
C HIS A 68 7.01 10.16 -23.24
N PRO A 69 8.04 9.48 -23.80
CA PRO A 69 9.36 9.31 -23.18
C PRO A 69 10.01 10.59 -22.64
N ASP A 70 9.83 11.70 -23.35
CA ASP A 70 10.37 13.03 -22.99
C ASP A 70 9.43 13.89 -22.13
N SER A 71 8.29 13.35 -21.68
CA SER A 71 7.32 14.09 -20.86
C SER A 71 7.58 13.94 -19.36
N THR A 72 7.18 14.97 -18.61
CA THR A 72 7.11 14.97 -17.15
C THR A 72 5.65 15.06 -16.71
N VAL A 73 5.23 14.11 -15.88
CA VAL A 73 3.82 13.96 -15.48
C VAL A 73 3.73 13.99 -13.97
N LEU A 74 2.84 14.83 -13.43
CA LEU A 74 2.42 14.81 -12.03
C LEU A 74 1.05 14.14 -11.92
N LEU A 75 0.91 13.21 -10.99
CA LEU A 75 -0.36 12.62 -10.56
C LEU A 75 -0.52 12.81 -9.05
N LEU A 76 -1.66 13.37 -8.62
CA LEU A 76 -2.04 13.53 -7.22
C LEU A 76 -3.33 12.76 -6.92
N TYR A 77 -3.39 12.07 -5.78
CA TYR A 77 -4.57 11.30 -5.38
C TYR A 77 -4.62 11.02 -3.87
N THR A 78 -5.81 10.81 -3.34
CA THR A 78 -6.03 10.28 -1.99
C THR A 78 -6.68 8.90 -2.11
N ASN A 79 -6.52 8.05 -1.09
CA ASN A 79 -7.16 6.74 -1.07
C ASN A 79 -8.04 6.63 0.18
N ARG A 80 -9.15 5.89 0.06
CA ARG A 80 -9.88 5.35 1.21
C ARG A 80 -8.95 4.48 2.07
N PRO A 81 -9.31 4.19 3.33
CA PRO A 81 -8.48 3.40 4.23
C PRO A 81 -7.93 2.11 3.59
N CYS A 82 -6.61 2.02 3.48
CA CYS A 82 -5.94 0.84 2.92
C CYS A 82 -4.50 0.70 3.44
N VAL A 83 -3.98 -0.52 3.37
CA VAL A 83 -2.56 -0.82 3.58
C VAL A 83 -1.95 -1.16 2.23
N VAL A 84 -0.92 -0.41 1.83
CA VAL A 84 -0.23 -0.59 0.55
C VAL A 84 1.14 -1.21 0.79
N VAL A 85 1.29 -2.49 0.44
CA VAL A 85 2.58 -3.22 0.51
C VAL A 85 3.40 -3.00 -0.75
N GLY A 86 4.72 -2.94 -0.59
CA GLY A 86 5.65 -2.81 -1.72
C GLY A 86 5.69 -4.06 -2.60
N ARG A 87 6.14 -3.89 -3.85
CA ARG A 87 6.17 -4.95 -4.88
C ARG A 87 6.73 -6.28 -4.39
N ASN A 88 7.85 -6.23 -3.66
CA ASN A 88 8.62 -7.40 -3.22
C ASN A 88 8.53 -7.66 -1.71
N GLN A 89 7.50 -7.14 -1.03
CA GLN A 89 7.33 -7.36 0.41
C GLN A 89 6.47 -8.59 0.71
N ASN A 90 6.63 -9.14 1.92
CA ASN A 90 5.82 -10.25 2.43
C ASN A 90 4.65 -9.70 3.27
N PRO A 91 3.39 -9.83 2.82
CA PRO A 91 2.24 -9.30 3.57
C PRO A 91 2.07 -9.91 4.96
N TRP A 92 2.46 -11.18 5.15
CA TRP A 92 2.40 -11.89 6.44
C TRP A 92 3.50 -11.46 7.42
N LEU A 93 4.54 -10.77 6.94
CA LEU A 93 5.57 -10.15 7.76
C LEU A 93 5.25 -8.68 8.06
N GLU A 94 4.59 -8.01 7.13
CA GLU A 94 4.38 -6.56 7.16
C GLU A 94 3.05 -6.14 7.81
N VAL A 95 2.01 -6.98 7.72
CA VAL A 95 0.64 -6.57 8.02
C VAL A 95 -0.07 -7.54 8.96
N ASN A 96 -0.80 -6.98 9.93
CA ASN A 96 -1.75 -7.72 10.73
C ASN A 96 -3.06 -7.92 9.96
N GLN A 97 -3.12 -9.02 9.22
CA GLN A 97 -4.22 -9.35 8.30
C GLN A 97 -5.58 -9.44 8.99
N ALA A 98 -5.62 -9.89 10.26
CA ALA A 98 -6.84 -9.98 11.05
C ALA A 98 -7.50 -8.62 11.36
N ARG A 99 -6.76 -7.51 11.17
CA ARG A 99 -7.29 -6.14 11.33
C ARG A 99 -7.85 -5.54 10.03
N LEU A 100 -7.79 -6.28 8.93
CA LEU A 100 -8.27 -5.86 7.62
C LEU A 100 -9.66 -6.43 7.31
N GLY A 101 -10.25 -5.97 6.22
CA GLY A 101 -11.49 -6.52 5.68
C GLY A 101 -12.72 -5.63 5.91
N PRO A 102 -13.92 -6.16 5.60
CA PRO A 102 -15.14 -5.35 5.50
C PRO A 102 -15.52 -4.61 6.80
N GLN A 103 -15.24 -5.19 7.97
CA GLN A 103 -15.58 -4.59 9.25
C GLN A 103 -14.69 -3.38 9.61
N SER A 104 -13.42 -3.43 9.24
CA SER A 104 -12.49 -2.32 9.49
C SER A 104 -12.47 -1.29 8.37
N HIS A 105 -13.08 -1.63 7.22
CA HIS A 105 -13.06 -0.92 5.95
C HIS A 105 -11.64 -0.69 5.40
N ILE A 106 -10.67 -1.53 5.80
CA ILE A 106 -9.27 -1.43 5.35
C ILE A 106 -8.97 -2.58 4.39
N GLN A 107 -8.53 -2.22 3.18
CA GLN A 107 -8.11 -3.16 2.16
C GLN A 107 -6.56 -3.29 2.13
N LEU A 108 -6.06 -4.50 1.91
CA LEU A 108 -4.67 -4.77 1.53
C LEU A 108 -4.51 -4.62 0.02
N VAL A 109 -3.52 -3.81 -0.40
CA VAL A 109 -3.18 -3.61 -1.81
C VAL A 109 -1.69 -3.77 -2.00
N ARG A 110 -1.26 -4.38 -3.12
CA ARG A 110 0.15 -4.43 -3.51
C ARG A 110 0.41 -3.48 -4.67
N ARG A 111 1.34 -2.55 -4.50
CA ARG A 111 1.77 -1.64 -5.58
C ARG A 111 2.84 -2.25 -6.47
N ARG A 112 3.08 -1.62 -7.63
CA ARG A 112 4.05 -2.09 -8.63
C ARG A 112 5.48 -1.60 -8.40
N SER A 113 5.67 -0.57 -7.58
CA SER A 113 6.97 -0.03 -7.16
C SER A 113 7.51 -0.76 -5.93
N GLY A 114 8.83 -0.63 -5.68
CA GLY A 114 9.46 -1.15 -4.46
C GLY A 114 9.15 -0.31 -3.21
N GLY A 115 9.94 -0.48 -2.16
CA GLY A 115 9.82 0.27 -0.88
C GLY A 115 8.97 -0.45 0.17
N GLY A 116 8.78 0.20 1.32
CA GLY A 116 8.11 -0.36 2.50
C GLY A 116 6.58 -0.33 2.47
N THR A 117 5.95 -0.82 3.53
CA THR A 117 4.49 -0.86 3.68
C THR A 117 3.99 0.43 4.34
N VAL A 118 2.89 0.99 3.82
CA VAL A 118 2.30 2.24 4.30
C VAL A 118 0.80 2.09 4.48
N PHE A 119 0.22 2.91 5.36
CA PHE A 119 -1.22 3.05 5.53
C PHE A 119 -1.67 4.35 4.87
N HIS A 120 -2.78 4.30 4.14
CA HIS A 120 -3.43 5.46 3.57
C HIS A 120 -4.84 5.62 4.14
N ASP A 121 -5.28 6.86 4.22
CA ASP A 121 -6.68 7.27 4.33
C ASP A 121 -6.82 8.66 3.65
N GLU A 122 -7.99 9.28 3.77
CA GLU A 122 -8.30 10.56 3.14
C GLU A 122 -7.48 11.74 3.70
N GLY A 123 -6.86 11.58 4.87
CA GLY A 123 -5.92 12.55 5.43
C GLY A 123 -4.49 12.39 4.94
N ASN A 124 -4.24 11.46 4.00
CA ASN A 124 -2.97 11.22 3.34
C ASN A 124 -3.07 11.47 1.82
N VAL A 125 -2.33 12.46 1.32
CA VAL A 125 -2.22 12.73 -0.12
C VAL A 125 -1.02 11.99 -0.70
N ASN A 126 -1.20 11.34 -1.84
CA ASN A 126 -0.14 10.69 -2.59
C ASN A 126 0.23 11.58 -3.79
N PHE A 127 1.53 11.68 -4.06
CA PHE A 127 2.07 12.32 -5.24
C PHE A 127 2.87 11.31 -6.04
N SER A 128 2.78 11.36 -7.35
CA SER A 128 3.60 10.57 -8.27
C SER A 128 4.11 11.46 -9.39
N VAL A 129 5.43 11.52 -9.56
CA VAL A 129 6.07 12.20 -10.69
C VAL A 129 6.75 11.18 -11.58
N ILE A 130 6.39 11.20 -12.86
CA ILE A 130 6.96 10.35 -13.91
C ILE A 130 7.77 11.23 -14.85
N CYS A 131 9.06 10.93 -15.00
CA CYS A 131 9.99 11.73 -15.78
C CYS A 131 10.91 10.86 -16.65
N PRO A 132 11.65 11.47 -17.61
CA PRO A 132 12.69 10.76 -18.35
C PRO A 132 13.79 10.26 -17.39
N PRO A 133 14.40 9.08 -17.60
CA PRO A 133 15.43 8.54 -16.71
C PRO A 133 16.63 9.46 -16.50
N LYS A 134 17.00 10.25 -17.52
CA LYS A 134 18.10 11.22 -17.43
C LYS A 134 17.81 12.40 -16.49
N ALA A 135 16.53 12.70 -16.24
CA ALA A 135 16.09 13.77 -15.35
C ALA A 135 15.78 13.27 -13.92
N PHE A 136 15.89 11.96 -13.69
CA PHE A 136 15.48 11.37 -12.42
C PHE A 136 16.60 11.46 -11.38
N HIS A 137 16.30 12.14 -10.28
CA HIS A 137 17.04 12.04 -9.02
C HIS A 137 16.06 11.76 -7.87
N ARG A 138 16.51 11.00 -6.87
CA ARG A 138 15.65 10.48 -5.79
C ARG A 138 14.99 11.56 -4.95
N ASP A 139 15.68 12.70 -4.78
CA ASP A 139 15.24 13.79 -3.90
C ASP A 139 14.44 14.87 -4.63
N THR A 140 14.59 15.02 -5.95
CA THR A 140 14.02 16.14 -6.72
C THR A 140 12.55 16.42 -6.41
N HIS A 141 11.70 15.38 -6.41
CA HIS A 141 10.27 15.57 -6.16
C HIS A 141 9.90 15.50 -4.67
N ALA A 142 10.77 14.94 -3.80
CA ALA A 142 10.60 15.06 -2.36
C ALA A 142 10.89 16.50 -1.90
N GLU A 143 11.93 17.13 -2.46
CA GLU A 143 12.24 18.55 -2.28
C GLU A 143 11.15 19.45 -2.83
N MET A 144 10.54 19.10 -3.98
CA MET A 144 9.34 19.78 -4.48
C MET A 144 8.22 19.80 -3.45
N VAL A 145 7.95 18.66 -2.80
CA VAL A 145 6.95 18.58 -1.74
C VAL A 145 7.38 19.35 -0.48
N VAL A 146 8.66 19.35 -0.12
CA VAL A 146 9.19 20.18 0.98
C VAL A 146 8.96 21.66 0.73
N ARG A 147 9.18 22.16 -0.50
CA ARG A 147 8.91 23.55 -0.86
C ARG A 147 7.41 23.87 -0.77
N ALA A 148 6.55 22.98 -1.25
CA ALA A 148 5.10 23.11 -1.10
C ALA A 148 4.68 23.18 0.39
N LEU A 149 5.24 22.31 1.24
CA LEU A 149 4.98 22.34 2.69
C LEU A 149 5.48 23.62 3.35
N THR A 150 6.67 24.10 2.95
CA THR A 150 7.23 25.37 3.42
C THR A 150 6.32 26.54 3.07
N ALA A 151 5.80 26.58 1.83
CA ALA A 151 4.85 27.60 1.38
C ALA A 151 3.54 27.60 2.18
N LEU A 152 3.17 26.45 2.76
CA LEU A 152 1.99 26.28 3.62
C LEU A 152 2.29 26.46 5.12
N GLY A 153 3.48 26.94 5.46
CA GLY A 153 3.87 27.28 6.83
C GLY A 153 4.63 26.19 7.59
N GLU A 154 4.89 25.03 6.99
CA GLU A 154 5.74 23.98 7.60
C GLU A 154 7.20 24.14 7.15
N GLY A 155 7.88 25.14 7.72
CA GLY A 155 9.28 25.45 7.39
C GLY A 155 10.32 24.48 7.96
N ARG A 156 9.91 23.47 8.74
CA ARG A 156 10.83 22.47 9.34
C ARG A 156 10.83 21.14 8.60
N ALA A 157 10.09 21.03 7.49
CA ALA A 157 10.14 19.87 6.62
C ALA A 157 11.47 19.80 5.86
N ARG A 158 12.05 18.60 5.75
CA ARG A 158 13.26 18.35 4.96
C ARG A 158 13.30 16.91 4.46
N VAL A 159 14.09 16.69 3.42
CA VAL A 159 14.42 15.34 2.95
C VAL A 159 15.55 14.77 3.83
N ASN A 160 15.45 13.52 4.23
CA ASN A 160 16.50 12.81 4.97
C ASN A 160 17.35 11.91 4.05
N GLU A 161 18.38 11.27 4.61
CA GLU A 161 19.30 10.38 3.88
C GLU A 161 18.63 9.16 3.22
N ARG A 162 17.41 8.82 3.66
CA ARG A 162 16.61 7.73 3.08
C ARG A 162 15.61 8.23 2.04
N HIS A 163 15.69 9.50 1.65
CA HIS A 163 14.79 10.15 0.70
C HIS A 163 13.33 10.23 1.19
N ASP A 164 13.12 10.12 2.51
CA ASP A 164 11.84 10.39 3.17
C ASP A 164 11.72 11.89 3.49
N ILE A 165 10.50 12.42 3.57
CA ILE A 165 10.28 13.76 4.14
C ILE A 165 10.01 13.61 5.63
N VAL A 166 10.80 14.31 6.41
CA VAL A 166 10.70 14.36 7.87
C VAL A 166 10.46 15.79 8.33
N VAL A 167 9.89 15.93 9.52
CA VAL A 167 9.72 17.21 10.17
C VAL A 167 10.29 17.16 11.57
N ASP A 168 11.12 18.15 11.88
CA ASP A 168 11.72 18.31 13.20
C ASP A 168 10.75 19.11 14.10
N ARG A 169 10.38 18.54 15.25
CA ARG A 169 9.47 19.15 16.22
C ARG A 169 10.25 19.74 17.39
N ASP A 170 9.60 20.65 18.12
CA ASP A 170 10.12 21.11 19.41
C ASP A 170 10.34 19.88 20.30
N GLU A 171 11.38 19.89 21.13
CA GLU A 171 11.97 18.72 21.84
C GLU A 171 13.02 17.91 21.05
N GLY A 172 13.40 18.33 19.84
CA GLY A 172 14.48 17.68 19.08
C GLY A 172 14.10 16.31 18.50
N LYS A 173 12.80 16.00 18.47
CA LYS A 173 12.27 14.77 17.87
C LYS A 173 11.99 14.98 16.38
N THR A 174 12.41 14.02 15.57
CA THR A 174 12.14 14.00 14.13
C THR A 174 11.05 12.98 13.83
N PHE A 175 10.01 13.39 13.10
CA PHE A 175 8.93 12.52 12.67
C PHE A 175 8.88 12.41 11.16
N LYS A 176 8.67 11.20 10.64
CA LYS A 176 8.43 10.97 9.22
C LYS A 176 7.02 11.40 8.86
N VAL A 177 6.88 12.22 7.82
CA VAL A 177 5.60 12.70 7.31
C VAL A 177 5.33 12.25 5.88
N SER A 178 6.37 11.82 5.15
CA SER A 178 6.27 11.27 3.80
C SER A 178 7.20 10.08 3.64
N GLY A 179 6.73 9.00 3.03
CA GLY A 179 7.59 7.93 2.53
C GLY A 179 7.69 7.96 1.01
N SER A 180 8.89 7.71 0.48
CA SER A 180 9.15 7.63 -0.96
C SER A 180 9.28 6.18 -1.45
N ALA A 181 8.84 5.94 -2.68
CA ALA A 181 9.11 4.72 -3.42
C ALA A 181 9.30 5.03 -4.92
N TYR A 182 9.96 4.10 -5.61
CA TYR A 182 10.43 4.33 -6.98
C TYR A 182 10.17 3.14 -7.88
N LYS A 183 9.98 3.43 -9.17
CA LYS A 183 9.99 2.42 -10.24
C LYS A 183 10.71 2.96 -11.47
N LEU A 184 11.81 2.30 -11.83
CA LEU A 184 12.60 2.65 -13.00
C LEU A 184 12.29 1.64 -14.12
N THR A 185 12.10 2.17 -15.32
CA THR A 185 11.92 1.38 -16.56
C THR A 185 12.95 1.86 -17.58
N ARG A 186 13.04 1.17 -18.72
CA ARG A 186 13.97 1.56 -19.80
C ARG A 186 13.74 2.99 -20.29
N LEU A 187 12.49 3.42 -20.37
CA LEU A 187 12.12 4.70 -20.98
C LEU A 187 11.74 5.77 -19.97
N ARG A 188 11.34 5.40 -18.76
CA ARG A 188 10.72 6.30 -17.76
C ARG A 188 11.12 5.94 -16.33
N SER A 189 11.11 6.94 -15.47
CA SER A 189 11.29 6.78 -14.03
C SER A 189 10.11 7.38 -13.29
N LEU A 190 9.62 6.66 -12.28
CA LEU A 190 8.55 7.07 -11.39
C LEU A 190 9.10 7.25 -9.98
N HIS A 191 8.82 8.40 -9.38
CA HIS A 191 8.91 8.66 -7.95
C HIS A 191 7.50 8.90 -7.44
N HIS A 192 7.03 8.09 -6.51
CA HIS A 192 5.84 8.43 -5.77
C HIS A 192 6.09 8.45 -4.27
N GLY A 193 5.26 9.18 -3.56
CA GLY A 193 5.32 9.23 -2.12
C GLY A 193 3.97 9.57 -1.53
N THR A 194 3.91 9.41 -0.22
CA THR A 194 2.75 9.75 0.60
C THR A 194 3.00 11.06 1.32
N CYS A 195 1.98 11.74 1.83
CA CYS A 195 2.17 12.86 2.75
C CYS A 195 1.05 12.81 3.80
N LEU A 196 1.43 12.58 5.05
CA LEU A 196 0.53 12.53 6.19
C LEU A 196 0.14 13.96 6.59
N LEU A 197 -1.00 14.43 6.10
CA LEU A 197 -1.45 15.79 6.34
C LEU A 197 -2.26 15.88 7.63
N ARG A 198 -3.29 15.05 7.76
CA ARG A 198 -4.23 15.03 8.89
C ARG A 198 -4.99 13.70 9.01
N SER A 199 -4.29 12.60 8.77
CA SER A 199 -4.90 11.27 8.86
C SER A 199 -5.47 11.05 10.27
N PRO A 200 -6.77 10.75 10.41
CA PRO A 200 -7.36 10.36 11.70
C PRO A 200 -6.91 8.93 12.09
N GLY A 201 -6.39 8.15 11.15
CA GLY A 201 -5.95 6.77 11.33
C GLY A 201 -4.56 6.59 11.93
N LEU A 202 -3.80 7.65 12.24
CA LEU A 202 -2.40 7.54 12.71
C LEU A 202 -2.21 6.56 13.87
N ALA A 203 -3.10 6.59 14.88
CA ALA A 203 -3.03 5.70 16.03
C ALA A 203 -3.20 4.21 15.67
N ARG A 204 -3.90 3.91 14.57
CA ARG A 204 -4.16 2.53 14.11
C ARG A 204 -2.96 1.92 13.40
N ILE A 205 -2.07 2.75 12.81
CA ILE A 205 -0.94 2.30 11.97
C ILE A 205 -0.08 1.28 12.71
N SER A 206 0.28 1.55 13.97
CA SER A 206 1.15 0.66 14.75
C SER A 206 0.58 -0.74 14.92
N GLY A 207 -0.74 -0.87 15.11
CA GLY A 207 -1.41 -2.16 15.23
C GLY A 207 -1.63 -2.86 13.90
N LEU A 208 -1.79 -2.10 12.81
CA LEU A 208 -1.95 -2.63 11.45
C LEU A 208 -0.63 -3.18 10.89
N LEU A 209 0.50 -2.53 11.17
CA LEU A 209 1.82 -2.86 10.61
C LEU A 209 2.71 -3.68 11.56
N ARG A 210 2.08 -4.48 12.42
CA ARG A 210 2.70 -5.46 13.33
C ARG A 210 2.09 -6.82 13.09
N ALA A 211 2.71 -7.61 12.22
CA ALA A 211 2.20 -8.92 11.86
C ALA A 211 2.42 -9.93 13.01
N PRO A 212 1.45 -10.81 13.29
CA PRO A 212 1.62 -11.86 14.30
C PRO A 212 2.80 -12.80 14.02
N GLY A 213 3.14 -12.99 12.74
CA GLY A 213 4.24 -13.85 12.28
C GLY A 213 5.63 -13.22 12.32
N GLU A 214 5.78 -11.94 12.70
CA GLU A 214 7.03 -11.19 12.55
C GLU A 214 8.24 -11.87 13.21
N ALA A 215 8.04 -12.47 14.38
CA ALA A 215 9.10 -13.17 15.12
C ALA A 215 9.47 -14.54 14.54
N PHE A 216 8.59 -15.13 13.74
CA PHE A 216 8.70 -16.51 13.22
C PHE A 216 9.06 -16.56 11.74
N ILE A 217 8.90 -15.45 11.02
CA ILE A 217 9.13 -15.36 9.58
C ILE A 217 10.49 -14.75 9.29
N LYS A 218 11.26 -15.41 8.43
CA LYS A 218 12.45 -14.88 7.75
C LYS A 218 12.17 -14.83 6.25
N ALA A 219 12.05 -13.64 5.69
CA ALA A 219 11.79 -13.43 4.28
C ALA A 219 13.06 -13.02 3.52
N GLN A 220 13.17 -13.43 2.27
CA GLN A 220 14.02 -12.76 1.29
C GLN A 220 13.26 -11.52 0.80
N GLY A 221 13.94 -10.38 0.64
CA GLY A 221 13.28 -9.17 0.14
C GLY A 221 13.65 -7.92 0.93
N VAL A 222 12.80 -6.91 0.82
CA VAL A 222 12.99 -5.60 1.45
C VAL A 222 12.05 -5.49 2.65
N ASP A 223 12.61 -5.50 3.85
CA ASP A 223 11.85 -5.25 5.08
C ASP A 223 11.48 -3.77 5.19
N SER A 224 10.36 -3.47 5.84
CA SER A 224 10.04 -2.07 6.17
C SER A 224 10.94 -1.52 7.28
N VAL A 225 11.39 -0.28 7.12
CA VAL A 225 12.06 0.46 8.19
C VAL A 225 11.02 1.27 8.95
N ARG A 226 10.67 0.81 10.15
CA ARG A 226 9.74 1.51 11.04
C ARG A 226 10.32 2.86 11.44
N SER A 227 9.49 3.91 11.38
CA SER A 227 9.85 5.27 11.80
C SER A 227 8.68 5.87 12.56
N PRO A 228 8.91 6.68 13.61
CA PRO A 228 7.87 7.51 14.19
C PRO A 228 7.26 8.40 13.11
N VAL A 229 5.93 8.46 13.05
CA VAL A 229 5.19 9.25 12.07
C VAL A 229 4.35 10.32 12.75
N ALA A 230 4.12 11.43 12.05
CA ALA A 230 3.23 12.50 12.51
C ALA A 230 2.47 13.10 11.33
N ASN A 231 1.35 13.75 11.64
CA ASN A 231 0.68 14.62 10.69
C ASN A 231 1.42 15.96 10.59
N VAL A 232 1.38 16.57 9.41
CA VAL A 232 1.88 17.93 9.19
C VAL A 232 0.89 19.00 9.67
N GLY A 233 -0.42 18.72 9.61
CA GLY A 233 -1.47 19.66 10.03
C GLY A 233 -1.98 20.59 8.91
N VAL A 234 -1.67 20.28 7.64
CA VAL A 234 -2.05 21.09 6.46
C VAL A 234 -3.35 20.56 5.84
N GLU A 235 -4.17 21.42 5.21
CA GLU A 235 -5.37 20.98 4.49
C GLU A 235 -5.02 20.23 3.18
N PRO A 236 -5.72 19.14 2.80
CA PRO A 236 -5.37 18.37 1.61
C PRO A 236 -5.50 19.16 0.31
N ALA A 237 -6.54 20.00 0.18
CA ALA A 237 -6.71 20.90 -0.96
C ALA A 237 -5.54 21.88 -1.08
N ALA A 238 -5.19 22.57 0.01
CA ALA A 238 -4.09 23.52 0.02
C ALA A 238 -2.75 22.85 -0.32
N PHE A 239 -2.53 21.62 0.16
CA PHE A 239 -1.37 20.82 -0.20
C PHE A 239 -1.33 20.48 -1.69
N VAL A 240 -2.44 20.03 -2.26
CA VAL A 240 -2.55 19.73 -3.70
C VAL A 240 -2.23 20.99 -4.52
N ASP A 241 -2.82 22.13 -4.19
CA ASP A 241 -2.59 23.40 -4.88
C ASP A 241 -1.11 23.82 -4.82
N ALA A 242 -0.49 23.72 -3.64
CA ALA A 242 0.91 24.06 -3.46
C ALA A 242 1.85 23.13 -4.25
N VAL A 243 1.59 21.83 -4.27
CA VAL A 243 2.38 20.86 -5.05
C VAL A 243 2.22 21.11 -6.55
N VAL A 244 1.00 21.44 -7.02
CA VAL A 244 0.76 21.83 -8.42
C VAL A 244 1.53 23.11 -8.77
N ALA A 245 1.53 24.11 -7.89
CA ALA A 245 2.26 25.36 -8.10
C ALA A 245 3.78 25.12 -8.21
N GLU A 246 4.35 24.31 -7.32
CA GLU A 246 5.77 23.93 -7.36
C GLU A 246 6.12 23.15 -8.62
N PHE A 247 5.29 22.18 -9.02
CA PHE A 247 5.50 21.41 -10.23
C PHE A 247 5.44 22.28 -11.49
N ARG A 248 4.48 23.21 -11.58
CA ARG A 248 4.39 24.21 -12.65
C ARG A 248 5.67 25.05 -12.71
N SER A 249 6.15 25.53 -11.57
CA SER A 249 7.39 26.31 -11.50
C SER A 249 8.60 25.52 -12.01
N MET A 250 8.64 24.20 -11.80
CA MET A 250 9.75 23.35 -12.23
C MET A 250 9.72 23.00 -13.73
N TYR A 251 8.53 22.77 -14.31
CA TYR A 251 8.44 22.05 -15.59
C TYR A 251 7.58 22.70 -16.69
N GLY A 252 6.84 23.79 -16.45
CA GLY A 252 5.95 24.30 -17.51
C GLY A 252 5.35 25.69 -17.35
N GLY A 253 5.59 26.38 -16.23
CA GLY A 253 4.95 27.65 -15.92
C GLY A 253 3.44 27.52 -15.72
N GLN A 254 2.75 28.65 -15.64
CA GLN A 254 1.32 28.71 -15.27
C GLN A 254 0.36 28.18 -16.35
N ALA A 255 0.84 27.88 -17.56
CA ALA A 255 0.01 27.49 -18.71
C ALA A 255 -0.37 25.99 -18.73
N VAL A 256 0.19 25.17 -17.82
CA VAL A 256 -0.13 23.73 -17.77
C VAL A 256 -1.45 23.53 -17.03
N GLU A 257 -2.50 23.15 -17.75
CA GLU A 257 -3.81 22.80 -17.19
C GLU A 257 -3.75 21.56 -16.30
N VAL A 258 -4.69 21.47 -15.37
CA VAL A 258 -4.88 20.30 -14.50
C VAL A 258 -6.05 19.50 -15.03
N ASP A 259 -5.82 18.23 -15.36
CA ASP A 259 -6.86 17.29 -15.76
C ASP A 259 -7.36 16.51 -14.54
N GLU A 260 -8.65 16.62 -14.25
CA GLU A 260 -9.32 15.83 -13.21
C GLU A 260 -10.06 14.62 -13.77
N PHE A 261 -10.02 13.51 -13.06
CA PHE A 261 -10.78 12.29 -13.41
C PHE A 261 -11.21 11.57 -12.13
N GLY A 262 -12.33 10.85 -12.20
CA GLY A 262 -12.82 9.93 -11.18
C GLY A 262 -12.72 8.48 -11.65
N GLU A 263 -13.76 7.70 -11.34
CA GLU A 263 -13.83 6.28 -11.70
C GLU A 263 -14.07 6.03 -13.19
N GLU A 264 -14.45 7.06 -13.96
CA GLU A 264 -14.62 6.99 -15.43
C GLU A 264 -13.35 6.54 -16.15
N VAL A 265 -12.17 6.68 -15.52
CA VAL A 265 -10.89 6.19 -16.05
C VAL A 265 -10.85 4.68 -16.23
N LEU A 266 -11.71 3.93 -15.51
CA LEU A 266 -11.88 2.49 -15.70
C LEU A 266 -12.56 2.13 -17.04
N GLY A 267 -13.08 3.13 -17.77
CA GLY A 267 -13.48 2.96 -19.17
C GLY A 267 -12.30 2.69 -20.11
N VAL A 268 -11.08 3.06 -19.71
CA VAL A 268 -9.85 2.74 -20.47
C VAL A 268 -9.46 1.29 -20.21
N GLU A 269 -9.50 0.46 -21.26
CA GLU A 269 -9.30 -0.99 -21.18
C GLU A 269 -8.05 -1.38 -20.38
N LYS A 270 -6.89 -0.76 -20.66
CA LYS A 270 -5.64 -1.07 -19.96
C LYS A 270 -5.61 -0.62 -18.50
N VAL A 271 -6.36 0.41 -18.13
CA VAL A 271 -6.51 0.80 -16.72
C VAL A 271 -7.38 -0.22 -15.99
N ARG A 272 -8.47 -0.67 -16.62
CA ARG A 272 -9.35 -1.71 -16.10
C ARG A 272 -8.65 -3.07 -15.95
N GLU A 273 -7.86 -3.48 -16.94
CA GLU A 273 -7.04 -4.70 -16.84
C GLU A 273 -6.10 -4.65 -15.61
N GLY A 274 -5.42 -3.51 -15.41
CA GLY A 274 -4.56 -3.32 -14.24
C GLY A 274 -5.35 -3.34 -12.92
N TYR A 275 -6.57 -2.81 -12.93
CA TYR A 275 -7.46 -2.78 -11.76
C TYR A 275 -7.84 -4.21 -11.35
N GLU A 276 -8.30 -5.02 -12.32
CA GLU A 276 -8.69 -6.40 -12.08
C GLU A 276 -7.48 -7.25 -11.63
N GLU A 277 -6.33 -7.14 -12.29
CA GLU A 277 -5.11 -7.85 -11.90
C GLU A 277 -4.74 -7.55 -10.43
N MET A 278 -4.76 -6.28 -10.03
CA MET A 278 -4.34 -5.91 -8.68
C MET A 278 -5.34 -6.31 -7.59
N ARG A 279 -6.56 -6.67 -7.98
CA ARG A 279 -7.59 -7.21 -7.10
C ARG A 279 -7.42 -8.71 -6.85
N GLU A 280 -6.71 -9.42 -7.73
CA GLU A 280 -6.47 -10.85 -7.59
C GLU A 280 -5.57 -11.17 -6.40
N ARG A 281 -5.92 -12.23 -5.66
CA ARG A 281 -5.09 -12.74 -4.55
C ARG A 281 -3.71 -13.18 -5.04
N ALA A 282 -3.62 -13.70 -6.26
CA ALA A 282 -2.35 -14.05 -6.90
C ALA A 282 -1.43 -12.83 -7.11
N TRP A 283 -1.99 -11.63 -7.31
CA TRP A 283 -1.19 -10.40 -7.30
C TRP A 283 -0.82 -9.96 -5.89
N VAL A 284 -1.79 -9.93 -4.96
CA VAL A 284 -1.55 -9.45 -3.59
C VAL A 284 -0.56 -10.33 -2.83
N TYR A 285 -0.67 -11.66 -2.97
CA TYR A 285 0.11 -12.63 -2.21
C TYR A 285 1.13 -13.40 -3.07
N GLY A 286 0.78 -13.72 -4.32
CA GLY A 286 1.62 -14.54 -5.21
C GLY A 286 2.93 -13.88 -5.64
N GLN A 287 3.12 -12.62 -5.30
CA GLN A 287 4.32 -11.83 -5.59
C GLN A 287 5.28 -11.80 -4.40
N THR A 288 4.92 -12.46 -3.31
CA THR A 288 5.74 -12.57 -2.10
C THR A 288 7.02 -13.38 -2.43
N PRO A 289 8.22 -12.86 -2.13
CA PRO A 289 9.45 -13.62 -2.32
C PRO A 289 9.50 -14.87 -1.45
N ARG A 290 10.58 -15.65 -1.58
CA ARG A 290 10.81 -16.82 -0.72
C ARG A 290 10.87 -16.39 0.75
N PHE A 291 10.20 -17.13 1.62
CA PHE A 291 10.32 -16.96 3.06
C PHE A 291 10.23 -18.30 3.78
N VAL A 292 10.75 -18.31 5.00
CA VAL A 292 10.64 -19.42 5.94
C VAL A 292 9.83 -18.93 7.13
N LEU A 293 8.87 -19.74 7.58
CA LEU A 293 8.22 -19.62 8.88
C LEU A 293 8.72 -20.79 9.74
N SER A 294 9.26 -20.50 10.92
CA SER A 294 9.79 -21.52 11.82
C SER A 294 9.49 -21.18 13.27
N THR A 295 9.01 -22.16 14.04
CA THR A 295 8.84 -22.02 15.51
C THR A 295 10.14 -22.22 16.27
N GLU A 296 11.19 -22.68 15.59
CA GLU A 296 12.54 -22.82 16.11
C GLU A 296 13.50 -21.84 15.43
N ALA A 297 14.63 -21.56 16.09
CA ALA A 297 15.77 -20.90 15.44
C ALA A 297 16.34 -21.81 14.33
N THR A 298 16.82 -21.20 13.25
CA THR A 298 17.51 -21.90 12.16
C THR A 298 18.91 -21.33 11.98
N GLU A 299 19.77 -22.02 11.23
CA GLU A 299 21.11 -21.50 10.92
C GLU A 299 21.04 -20.13 10.21
N ASP A 300 20.11 -19.98 9.27
CA ASP A 300 19.87 -18.73 8.52
C ASP A 300 19.12 -17.65 9.33
N ASP A 301 18.53 -18.03 10.47
CA ASP A 301 17.79 -17.12 11.34
C ASP A 301 17.91 -17.55 12.82
N PRO A 302 19.00 -17.16 13.50
CA PRO A 302 19.30 -17.59 14.87
C PRO A 302 18.50 -16.83 15.94
N ARG A 303 17.52 -16.00 15.55
CA ARG A 303 16.67 -15.25 16.49
C ARG A 303 15.93 -16.21 17.41
N GLU A 304 15.90 -15.88 18.70
CA GLU A 304 15.09 -16.59 19.69
C GLU A 304 13.59 -16.44 19.36
N ARG A 305 12.83 -17.53 19.53
CA ARG A 305 11.41 -17.59 19.19
C ARG A 305 10.57 -17.40 20.46
N PRO A 306 9.52 -16.56 20.41
CA PRO A 306 8.54 -16.53 21.48
C PRO A 306 7.87 -17.91 21.66
N ALA A 307 7.38 -18.19 22.86
CA ALA A 307 6.61 -19.39 23.14
C ALA A 307 5.36 -19.48 22.25
N VAL A 308 5.06 -20.68 21.78
CA VAL A 308 3.87 -21.04 21.01
C VAL A 308 2.97 -21.97 21.83
N PRO A 309 1.65 -22.07 21.53
CA PRO A 309 0.70 -22.80 22.37
C PRO A 309 0.69 -24.33 22.13
N PHE A 310 1.77 -24.89 21.57
CA PHE A 310 1.91 -26.30 21.19
C PHE A 310 3.39 -26.73 21.30
N GLU A 311 3.64 -28.03 21.34
CA GLU A 311 4.99 -28.59 21.53
C GLU A 311 5.67 -28.91 20.19
N SER A 312 4.89 -29.19 19.15
CA SER A 312 5.40 -29.56 17.84
C SER A 312 6.26 -28.46 17.20
N LYS A 313 7.43 -28.85 16.69
CA LYS A 313 8.35 -27.98 15.95
C LYS A 313 7.91 -27.85 14.52
N LEU A 314 7.50 -26.65 14.13
CA LEU A 314 6.98 -26.35 12.80
C LEU A 314 8.01 -25.61 11.96
N TYR A 315 8.16 -26.04 10.71
CA TYR A 315 8.92 -25.35 9.68
C TYR A 315 8.14 -25.34 8.36
N ILE A 316 7.97 -24.16 7.76
CA ILE A 316 7.34 -23.96 6.46
C ILE A 316 8.27 -23.14 5.60
N GLU A 317 8.57 -23.63 4.40
CA GLU A 317 9.18 -22.84 3.34
C GLU A 317 8.13 -22.55 2.26
N ALA A 318 8.04 -21.29 1.86
CA ALA A 318 7.12 -20.86 0.81
C ALA A 318 7.79 -19.88 -0.15
N LYS A 319 7.35 -19.90 -1.41
CA LYS A 319 7.78 -18.96 -2.44
C LYS A 319 6.58 -18.58 -3.30
N ARG A 320 6.43 -17.30 -3.63
CA ARG A 320 5.22 -16.79 -4.32
C ARG A 320 3.95 -17.13 -3.54
N GLY A 321 4.06 -17.15 -2.21
CA GLY A 321 3.02 -17.59 -1.27
C GLY A 321 2.46 -19.00 -1.51
N ILE A 322 3.19 -19.84 -2.25
CA ILE A 322 2.93 -21.26 -2.41
C ILE A 322 3.84 -22.02 -1.44
N VAL A 323 3.31 -23.04 -0.77
CA VAL A 323 4.10 -23.87 0.14
C VAL A 323 5.01 -24.80 -0.67
N ASN A 324 6.31 -24.71 -0.43
CA ASN A 324 7.33 -25.55 -1.06
C ASN A 324 7.71 -26.75 -0.19
N LYS A 325 7.70 -26.55 1.13
CA LYS A 325 8.06 -27.57 2.12
C LYS A 325 7.35 -27.26 3.42
N LEU A 326 6.85 -28.29 4.09
CA LEU A 326 6.33 -28.21 5.45
C LEU A 326 6.83 -29.41 6.25
N THR A 327 7.39 -29.16 7.43
CA THR A 327 7.77 -30.23 8.37
C THR A 327 7.17 -29.98 9.75
N LEU A 328 6.83 -31.07 10.42
CA LEU A 328 6.44 -31.12 11.82
C LEU A 328 7.35 -32.11 12.55
N ASN A 329 8.02 -31.66 13.61
CA ASN A 329 9.01 -32.46 14.36
C ASN A 329 10.10 -33.08 13.46
N GLY A 330 10.44 -32.41 12.35
CA GLY A 330 11.41 -32.88 11.36
C GLY A 330 10.84 -33.84 10.30
N THR A 331 9.62 -34.35 10.47
CA THR A 331 8.94 -35.18 9.47
C THR A 331 8.32 -34.31 8.38
N SER A 332 8.61 -34.62 7.10
CA SER A 332 8.05 -33.89 5.96
C SER A 332 6.59 -34.28 5.72
N LEU A 333 5.76 -33.29 5.41
CA LEU A 333 4.37 -33.47 4.99
C LEU A 333 4.24 -33.16 3.50
N ASP A 334 4.57 -34.14 2.65
CA ASP A 334 4.69 -33.98 1.19
C ASP A 334 3.34 -34.09 0.44
N SER A 335 2.22 -33.91 1.12
CA SER A 335 0.90 -34.00 0.52
C SER A 335 0.66 -32.86 -0.49
N PRO A 336 0.07 -33.12 -1.67
CA PRO A 336 -0.39 -32.08 -2.60
C PRO A 336 -1.43 -31.12 -2.01
N SER A 337 -2.09 -31.51 -0.92
CA SER A 337 -3.01 -30.62 -0.18
C SER A 337 -2.29 -29.51 0.58
N ILE A 338 -0.97 -29.63 0.76
CA ILE A 338 -0.10 -28.65 1.42
C ILE A 338 0.97 -28.17 0.44
N VAL A 339 1.85 -29.07 -0.02
CA VAL A 339 2.94 -28.72 -0.94
C VAL A 339 2.34 -28.40 -2.30
N GLY A 340 2.64 -27.20 -2.80
CA GLY A 340 2.03 -26.65 -4.02
C GLY A 340 0.73 -25.88 -3.77
N ALA A 341 0.17 -25.91 -2.56
CA ALA A 341 -1.00 -25.12 -2.23
C ALA A 341 -0.63 -23.64 -2.00
N SER A 342 -1.51 -22.75 -2.44
CA SER A 342 -1.41 -21.33 -2.12
C SER A 342 -1.82 -21.10 -0.66
N ILE A 343 -0.99 -20.41 0.12
CA ILE A 343 -1.28 -20.11 1.52
C ILE A 343 -2.62 -19.37 1.66
N TRP A 344 -2.92 -18.47 0.72
CA TRP A 344 -4.15 -17.68 0.72
C TRP A 344 -5.42 -18.47 0.34
N GLU A 345 -5.31 -19.75 0.00
CA GLU A 345 -6.43 -20.66 -0.25
C GLU A 345 -6.66 -21.63 0.92
N ILE A 346 -5.81 -21.56 1.95
CA ILE A 346 -5.93 -22.36 3.16
C ILE A 346 -6.63 -21.53 4.23
N SER A 347 -7.86 -21.92 4.56
CA SER A 347 -8.68 -21.28 5.59
C SER A 347 -8.77 -22.08 6.89
N ASP A 348 -8.27 -23.32 6.89
CA ASP A 348 -8.27 -24.23 8.04
C ASP A 348 -7.00 -25.10 7.95
N TRP A 349 -5.93 -24.60 8.56
CA TRP A 349 -4.66 -25.30 8.60
C TRP A 349 -4.75 -26.61 9.38
N ALA A 350 -5.57 -26.69 10.42
CA ALA A 350 -5.70 -27.91 11.22
C ALA A 350 -6.23 -29.08 10.37
N THR A 351 -7.24 -28.83 9.53
CA THR A 351 -7.76 -29.82 8.58
C THR A 351 -6.71 -30.18 7.53
N ARG A 352 -6.02 -29.20 6.94
CA ARG A 352 -4.96 -29.48 5.95
C ARG A 352 -3.84 -30.36 6.49
N LEU A 353 -3.38 -30.08 7.73
CA LEU A 353 -2.33 -30.86 8.39
C LEU A 353 -2.78 -32.30 8.65
N ARG A 354 -4.00 -32.50 9.15
CA ARG A 354 -4.58 -33.85 9.35
C ARG A 354 -4.68 -34.63 8.05
N ASP A 355 -5.19 -34.00 6.99
CA ASP A 355 -5.34 -34.64 5.66
C ASP A 355 -3.99 -35.00 5.04
N ALA A 356 -2.94 -34.25 5.37
CA ALA A 356 -1.57 -34.57 4.98
C ALA A 356 -0.92 -35.66 5.84
N GLY A 357 -1.66 -36.24 6.79
CA GLY A 357 -1.17 -37.31 7.65
C GLY A 357 -0.25 -36.84 8.77
N SER A 358 -0.46 -35.62 9.29
CA SER A 358 0.29 -35.16 10.48
C SER A 358 0.09 -36.15 11.64
N GLY A 359 1.17 -36.80 12.08
CA GLY A 359 1.16 -37.75 13.20
C GLY A 359 1.32 -37.11 14.58
N VAL A 360 1.04 -35.80 14.72
CA VAL A 360 1.22 -35.06 15.97
C VAL A 360 -0.10 -34.88 16.71
N ASP A 361 -0.06 -35.00 18.04
CA ASP A 361 -1.26 -34.95 18.89
C ASP A 361 -1.85 -33.54 19.01
N ASP A 362 -1.01 -32.50 18.86
CA ASP A 362 -1.35 -31.07 19.00
C ASP A 362 -1.65 -30.38 17.65
N VAL A 363 -2.04 -31.15 16.63
CA VAL A 363 -2.33 -30.63 15.27
C VAL A 363 -3.39 -29.52 15.25
N ARG A 364 -4.34 -29.54 16.19
CA ARG A 364 -5.40 -28.54 16.27
C ARG A 364 -4.86 -27.18 16.71
N GLU A 365 -3.97 -27.19 17.69
CA GLU A 365 -3.28 -26.03 18.24
C GLU A 365 -2.32 -25.43 17.21
N VAL A 366 -1.54 -26.28 16.53
CA VAL A 366 -0.66 -25.88 15.40
C VAL A 366 -1.48 -25.21 14.30
N GLY A 367 -2.57 -25.84 13.88
CA GLY A 367 -3.44 -25.31 12.84
C GLY A 367 -4.09 -23.99 13.21
N ALA A 368 -4.67 -23.88 14.41
CA ALA A 368 -5.29 -22.64 14.88
C ALA A 368 -4.30 -21.48 14.98
N TRP A 369 -3.05 -21.75 15.37
CA TRP A 369 -2.00 -20.75 15.38
C TRP A 369 -1.60 -20.31 13.96
N LEU A 370 -1.50 -21.26 13.02
CA LEU A 370 -1.25 -20.96 11.60
C LEU A 370 -2.36 -20.14 10.96
N ASP A 371 -3.63 -20.43 11.28
CA ASP A 371 -4.78 -19.63 10.82
C ASP A 371 -4.66 -18.16 11.27
N GLY A 372 -4.03 -17.89 12.42
CA GLY A 372 -3.74 -16.55 12.90
C GLY A 372 -2.50 -15.90 12.27
N VAL A 373 -1.39 -16.65 12.15
CA VAL A 373 -0.10 -16.13 11.65
C VAL A 373 -0.08 -15.96 10.14
N LEU A 374 -0.63 -16.93 9.40
CA LEU A 374 -0.76 -16.91 7.95
C LEU A 374 -2.15 -16.46 7.50
N ALA A 375 -2.91 -15.82 8.40
CA ALA A 375 -4.19 -15.19 8.10
C ALA A 375 -4.08 -14.35 6.82
N THR A 376 -5.19 -14.30 6.10
CA THR A 376 -5.32 -13.43 4.93
C THR A 376 -6.50 -12.52 5.12
N GLN A 377 -6.51 -11.39 4.41
CA GLN A 377 -7.67 -10.53 4.40
C GLN A 377 -8.93 -11.36 4.06
N PRO A 378 -9.98 -11.28 4.92
CA PRO A 378 -11.24 -11.98 4.73
C PRO A 378 -12.06 -11.43 3.57
#